data_AF-A0A914YUB1-F1
#
_entry.id   AF-A0A914YUB1-F1
#
_cell.length_a   1.000
_cell.length_b   1.000
_cell.length_c   1.000
_cell.angle_alpha   90.00
_cell.angle_beta   90.00
_cell.angle_gamma   90.00
#
_symmetry.space_group_name_H-M   'P 1'
#
loop_
_entity.id
_entity.type
_entity.pdbx_description
1 polymer ?
#
loop_
_entity_poly.entity_id
_entity_poly.type
_entity_poly.pdbx_seq_one_letter_code
_entity_poly.pdbx_strand_id
1 'polypeptide(L)'
;MDGLHKNIGAYTHSGSKPCNMAAAGEYTIGVSFDYRGARLKEEGAPLELVFPKEGLGWEIEAAAIMKGTKNLEAAQKLARLFRQRRSQPLVQDQLCRAGHPFYRHGQTRTCQQT
;
A
#
# COMPACT_ATOMS: atom_id res chain seq x y z
N MET A 1 5.29 -13.87 18.45
CA MET A 1 4.59 -14.19 17.18
C MET A 1 3.84 -15.52 17.22
N ASP A 2 4.01 -16.31 18.28
CA ASP A 2 3.48 -17.68 18.37
C ASP A 2 1.96 -17.75 18.46
N GLY A 3 1.32 -16.78 19.13
CA GLY A 3 -0.14 -16.70 19.20
C GLY A 3 -0.79 -16.39 17.85
N LEU A 4 -0.18 -15.52 17.04
CA LEU A 4 -0.67 -15.21 15.70
C LEU A 4 -0.49 -16.41 14.77
N HIS A 5 0.70 -17.04 14.81
CA HIS A 5 1.05 -18.16 13.94
C HIS A 5 0.01 -19.30 13.99
N LYS A 6 -0.50 -19.63 15.19
CA LYS A 6 -1.52 -20.67 15.38
C LYS A 6 -2.85 -20.39 14.67
N ASN A 7 -3.12 -19.12 14.34
CA ASN A 7 -4.35 -18.67 13.68
C ASN A 7 -4.13 -18.32 12.19
N ILE A 8 -2.91 -18.52 11.66
CA ILE A 8 -2.64 -18.28 10.24
C ILE A 8 -3.04 -19.51 9.44
N GLY A 9 -4.05 -19.35 8.56
CA GLY A 9 -4.45 -20.39 7.61
C GLY A 9 -3.46 -20.58 6.47
N ALA A 10 -2.79 -19.51 6.02
CA ALA A 10 -1.80 -19.58 4.96
C ALA A 10 -0.77 -18.43 5.04
N TYR A 11 0.49 -18.75 4.76
CA TYR A 11 1.52 -17.76 4.46
C TYR A 11 1.66 -17.63 2.95
N THR A 12 1.28 -16.46 2.42
CA THR A 12 1.28 -16.21 0.97
C THR A 12 2.55 -15.48 0.54
N HIS A 13 3.07 -15.82 -0.64
CA HIS A 13 4.25 -15.15 -1.20
C HIS A 13 3.99 -13.67 -1.56
N SER A 14 2.77 -13.34 -2.00
CA SER A 14 2.40 -11.96 -2.33
C SER A 14 1.73 -11.28 -1.14
N GLY A 15 2.13 -10.05 -0.83
CA GLY A 15 1.52 -9.24 0.24
C GLY A 15 0.09 -8.79 -0.05
N SER A 16 -0.37 -8.81 -1.31
CA SER A 16 -1.75 -8.43 -1.67
C SER A 16 -2.73 -9.60 -1.66
N LYS A 17 -2.23 -10.84 -1.69
CA LYS A 17 -3.07 -12.06 -1.73
C LYS A 17 -3.96 -12.22 -0.49
N PRO A 18 -3.53 -11.90 0.76
CA PRO A 18 -4.40 -12.00 1.92
C PRO A 18 -5.66 -11.13 1.81
N CYS A 19 -5.53 -9.88 1.33
CA CYS A 19 -6.68 -9.00 1.08
C CYS A 19 -7.60 -9.55 0.00
N ASN A 20 -7.05 -10.11 -1.10
CA ASN A 20 -7.87 -10.69 -2.17
C ASN A 20 -8.63 -11.94 -1.70
N MET A 21 -8.02 -12.79 -0.88
CA MET A 21 -8.69 -13.98 -0.34
C MET A 21 -9.77 -13.61 0.68
N ALA A 22 -9.56 -12.55 1.46
CA ALA A 22 -10.59 -11.99 2.32
C ALA A 22 -11.76 -11.40 1.51
N ALA A 23 -11.45 -10.69 0.42
CA ALA A 23 -12.47 -10.14 -0.48
C ALA A 23 -13.33 -11.23 -1.14
N ALA A 24 -12.69 -12.36 -1.49
CA ALA A 24 -13.36 -13.54 -2.06
C ALA A 24 -14.13 -14.37 -1.02
N GLY A 25 -14.01 -14.06 0.28
CA GLY A 25 -14.63 -14.83 1.36
C GLY A 25 -13.93 -16.15 1.67
N GLU A 26 -12.74 -16.40 1.12
CA GLU A 26 -11.94 -17.60 1.40
C GLU A 26 -11.36 -17.59 2.83
N TYR A 27 -11.07 -16.39 3.35
CA TYR A 27 -10.63 -16.16 4.73
C TYR A 27 -11.40 -15.00 5.36
N THR A 28 -11.65 -15.08 6.66
CA THR A 28 -12.36 -14.02 7.40
C THR A 28 -11.49 -12.76 7.60
N ILE A 29 -10.18 -12.94 7.72
CA ILE A 29 -9.22 -11.85 8.00
C ILE A 29 -8.04 -11.97 7.05
N GLY A 30 -7.69 -10.87 6.39
CA GLY A 30 -6.48 -10.74 5.57
C GLY A 30 -5.60 -9.60 6.09
N VAL A 31 -4.37 -9.89 6.49
CA VAL A 31 -3.39 -8.88 6.91
C VAL A 31 -2.60 -8.44 5.67
N SER A 32 -2.74 -7.17 5.29
CA SER A 32 -2.18 -6.60 4.07
C SER A 32 -2.05 -5.07 4.19
N PHE A 33 -1.49 -4.42 3.18
CA PHE A 33 -1.47 -2.98 3.04
C PHE A 33 -2.88 -2.40 2.88
N ASP A 34 -3.06 -1.21 3.45
CA ASP A 34 -4.32 -0.46 3.50
C ASP A 34 -4.86 -0.11 2.10
N TYR A 35 -4.00 0.33 1.19
CA TYR A 35 -4.41 0.72 -0.17
C TYR A 35 -5.02 -0.45 -0.96
N ARG A 36 -4.59 -1.70 -0.71
CA ARG A 36 -5.17 -2.88 -1.36
C ARG A 36 -6.58 -3.13 -0.88
N GLY A 37 -6.81 -3.05 0.43
CA GLY A 37 -8.15 -3.21 1.00
C GLY A 37 -9.08 -2.06 0.60
N ALA A 38 -8.58 -0.82 0.56
CA ALA A 38 -9.33 0.35 0.11
C ALA A 38 -9.82 0.19 -1.33
N ARG A 39 -8.91 -0.19 -2.25
CA ARG A 39 -9.26 -0.43 -3.64
C ARG A 39 -10.31 -1.54 -3.80
N LEU A 40 -10.15 -2.67 -3.11
CA LEU A 40 -11.12 -3.78 -3.19
C LEU A 40 -12.49 -3.37 -2.64
N LYS A 41 -12.51 -2.56 -1.58
CA LYS A 41 -13.74 -2.00 -1.02
C LYS A 41 -14.42 -1.02 -2.00
N GLU A 42 -13.65 -0.18 -2.69
CA GLU A 42 -14.15 0.67 -3.78
C GLU A 42 -14.70 -0.14 -4.96
N GLU A 43 -14.07 -1.28 -5.28
CA GLU A 43 -14.53 -2.24 -6.29
C GLU A 43 -15.77 -3.03 -5.82
N GLY A 44 -16.25 -2.83 -4.59
CA GLY A 44 -17.50 -3.42 -4.05
C GLY A 44 -17.31 -4.70 -3.25
N ALA A 45 -16.07 -5.07 -2.90
CA ALA A 45 -15.83 -6.22 -2.04
C ALA A 45 -16.42 -6.02 -0.63
N PRO A 46 -16.97 -7.06 0.02
CA PRO A 46 -17.54 -7.00 1.36
C PRO A 46 -16.44 -6.96 2.43
N LEU A 47 -15.62 -5.91 2.41
CA LEU A 47 -14.47 -5.72 3.29
C LEU A 47 -14.65 -4.55 4.24
N GLU A 48 -14.20 -4.77 5.48
CA GLU A 48 -13.98 -3.71 6.46
C GLU A 48 -12.47 -3.54 6.70
N LEU A 49 -12.00 -2.29 6.61
CA LEU A 49 -10.62 -1.94 6.90
C LEU A 49 -10.50 -1.71 8.41
N VAL A 50 -9.76 -2.58 9.09
CA VAL A 50 -9.53 -2.49 10.54
C VAL A 50 -8.10 -2.05 10.81
N PHE A 51 -7.96 -0.98 11.58
CA PHE A 51 -6.69 -0.42 12.01
C PHE A 51 -6.51 -0.67 13.52
N PRO A 52 -5.53 -1.50 13.94
CA PRO A 52 -5.26 -1.80 15.35
C PRO A 52 -4.99 -0.53 16.17
N LYS A 53 -5.48 -0.50 17.41
CA LYS A 53 -5.37 0.68 18.31
C LYS A 53 -3.98 0.79 18.93
N GLU A 54 -3.28 -0.32 19.01
CA GLU A 54 -1.94 -0.47 19.58
C GLU A 54 -0.86 0.20 18.70
N GLY A 55 -1.22 0.55 17.46
CA GLY A 55 -0.34 1.17 16.49
C GLY A 55 -0.22 0.36 15.21
N LEU A 56 0.26 1.02 14.17
CA LEU A 56 0.44 0.46 12.83
C LEU A 56 1.83 0.74 12.33
N GLY A 57 2.39 -0.23 11.63
CA GLY A 57 3.55 0.00 10.79
C GLY A 57 3.22 0.92 9.62
N TRP A 58 4.26 1.48 9.03
CA TRP A 58 4.20 2.24 7.79
C TRP A 58 5.28 1.68 6.86
N GLU A 59 5.02 1.77 5.57
CA GLU A 59 5.97 1.38 4.53
C GLU A 59 6.49 2.62 3.81
N ILE A 60 7.68 2.50 3.21
CA ILE A 60 8.23 3.50 2.31
C ILE A 60 8.46 2.82 0.97
N GLU A 61 7.79 3.34 -0.05
CA GLU A 61 8.09 2.96 -1.43
C GLU A 61 9.43 3.56 -1.87
N ALA A 62 10.32 2.69 -2.35
CA ALA A 62 11.63 3.08 -2.86
C ALA A 62 11.84 2.55 -4.28
N ALA A 63 12.51 3.34 -5.12
CA ALA A 63 12.92 2.96 -6.46
C ALA A 63 14.44 2.91 -6.56
N ALA A 64 14.97 1.86 -7.19
CA ALA A 64 16.41 1.67 -7.39
C ALA A 64 16.73 1.26 -8.84
N ILE A 65 17.93 1.64 -9.30
CA ILE A 65 18.44 1.24 -10.62
C ILE A 65 19.34 0.02 -10.44
N MET A 66 19.04 -1.06 -11.17
CA MET A 66 19.82 -2.30 -11.12
C MET A 66 21.22 -2.11 -11.73
N LYS A 67 22.24 -2.63 -11.06
CA LYS A 67 23.62 -2.63 -11.54
C LYS A 67 23.73 -3.42 -12.85
N GLY A 68 24.41 -2.85 -13.85
CA GLY A 68 24.64 -3.51 -15.14
C GLY A 68 23.45 -3.46 -16.11
N THR A 69 22.45 -2.59 -15.86
CA THR A 69 21.35 -2.40 -16.81
C THR A 69 21.86 -1.92 -18.18
N LYS A 70 21.34 -2.52 -19.25
CA LYS A 70 21.62 -2.11 -20.65
C LYS A 70 21.01 -0.74 -20.99
N ASN A 71 20.01 -0.31 -20.22
CA ASN A 71 19.21 0.89 -20.47
C ASN A 71 19.38 1.93 -19.36
N LEU A 72 20.64 2.30 -19.06
CA LEU A 72 20.95 3.18 -17.93
C LEU A 72 20.28 4.56 -18.06
N GLU A 73 20.32 5.16 -19.25
CA GLU A 73 19.77 6.50 -19.48
C GLU A 73 18.24 6.52 -19.26
N ALA A 74 17.52 5.51 -19.75
CA ALA A 74 16.08 5.37 -19.53
C ALA A 74 15.76 5.17 -18.03
N ALA A 75 16.54 4.34 -17.33
CA ALA A 75 16.35 4.11 -15.90
C ALA A 75 16.59 5.39 -15.07
N GLN A 76 17.57 6.21 -15.44
CA GLN A 76 17.82 7.50 -14.80
C GLN A 76 16.71 8.52 -15.07
N LYS A 77 16.16 8.55 -16.29
CA LYS A 77 14.98 9.39 -16.61
C LYS A 77 13.79 8.99 -15.76
N LEU A 78 13.53 7.69 -15.61
CA LEU A 78 12.45 7.18 -14.75
C LEU A 78 12.69 7.49 -13.27
N ALA A 79 13.91 7.26 -12.75
CA ALA A 79 14.24 7.61 -11.37
C ALA A 79 14.11 9.12 -11.09
N ARG A 80 14.49 9.97 -12.06
CA ARG A 80 14.25 11.41 -11.99
C ARG A 80 12.76 11.73 -11.99
N LEU A 81 11.96 11.04 -12.80
CA LEU A 81 10.52 11.20 -12.81
C LEU A 81 9.93 10.88 -11.43
N PHE A 82 10.27 9.74 -10.81
CA PHE A 82 9.80 9.37 -9.46
C PHE A 82 10.12 10.41 -8.38
N ARG A 83 11.23 11.15 -8.52
CA ARG A 83 11.63 12.20 -7.57
C ARG A 83 10.86 13.52 -7.73
N GLN A 84 10.21 13.76 -8.86
CA GLN A 84 9.53 15.02 -9.12
C GLN A 84 8.19 15.09 -8.40
N ARG A 85 7.91 16.21 -7.72
CA ARG A 85 6.62 16.43 -7.04
C ARG A 85 5.41 16.32 -7.99
N ARG A 86 5.58 16.68 -9.26
CA ARG A 86 4.52 16.61 -10.28
C ARG A 86 4.15 15.18 -10.68
N SER A 87 5.03 14.20 -10.46
CA SER A 87 4.73 12.79 -10.76
C SER A 87 4.09 12.07 -9.58
N GLN A 88 4.24 12.57 -8.35
CA GLN A 88 3.67 11.95 -7.16
C GLN A 88 2.16 11.71 -7.26
N PRO A 89 1.32 12.62 -7.79
CA PRO A 89 -0.10 12.34 -7.99
C PRO A 89 -0.39 11.15 -8.92
N LEU A 90 0.48 10.86 -9.89
CA LEU A 90 0.32 9.69 -10.78
C LEU A 90 0.52 8.37 -10.04
N VAL A 91 1.26 8.40 -8.94
CA VAL A 91 1.50 7.24 -8.05
C VAL A 91 0.50 7.25 -6.88
N GLN A 92 0.16 8.43 -6.37
CA GLN A 92 -0.62 8.65 -5.15
C GLN A 92 -2.14 8.54 -5.35
N ASP A 93 -2.67 8.67 -6.57
CA ASP A 93 -4.12 8.57 -6.84
C ASP A 93 -4.73 7.23 -6.37
N GLN A 94 -3.90 6.20 -6.17
CA GLN A 94 -4.34 4.91 -5.61
C GLN A 94 -4.38 4.86 -4.08
N LEU A 95 -3.63 5.73 -3.38
CA LEU A 95 -3.45 5.72 -1.92
C LEU A 95 -4.40 6.71 -1.21
N CYS A 96 -4.63 7.89 -1.80
CA CYS A 96 -5.44 8.93 -1.16
C CYS A 96 -6.94 8.60 -1.04
N ARG A 97 -7.44 7.62 -1.80
CA ARG A 97 -8.86 7.25 -1.80
C ARG A 97 -9.27 6.38 -0.59
N ALA A 98 -8.29 5.83 0.14
CA ALA A 98 -8.51 5.02 1.34
C ALA A 98 -9.11 5.76 2.55
N GLY A 99 -9.22 7.10 2.51
CA GLY A 99 -10.25 7.87 3.22
C GLY A 99 -10.35 7.81 4.75
N HIS A 100 -9.43 7.18 5.49
CA HIS A 100 -9.61 6.95 6.93
C HIS A 100 -9.07 8.11 7.81
N PRO A 101 -9.77 8.51 8.89
CA PRO A 101 -9.42 9.67 9.73
C PRO A 101 -8.03 9.62 10.37
N PHE A 102 -7.36 8.46 10.43
CA PHE A 102 -5.99 8.35 10.95
C PHE A 102 -4.97 9.08 10.07
N TYR A 103 -5.19 9.16 8.75
CA TYR A 103 -4.36 9.95 7.83
C TYR A 103 -4.71 11.45 7.82
N ARG A 104 -5.87 11.86 8.38
CA ARG A 104 -6.31 13.27 8.43
C ARG A 104 -5.57 14.12 9.47
N HIS A 105 -4.80 13.54 10.38
CA HIS A 105 -4.11 14.28 11.44
C HIS A 105 -2.59 14.33 11.33
N GLY A 106 -2.01 13.77 10.25
CA GLY A 106 -0.55 13.76 10.06
C GLY A 106 -0.02 14.11 8.65
N GLN A 107 -0.85 14.06 7.60
CA GLN A 107 -0.37 14.32 6.22
C GLN A 107 -1.24 15.28 5.39
N THR A 108 -2.19 15.99 6.02
CA THR A 108 -2.99 17.04 5.36
C THR A 108 -2.31 18.42 5.34
N ARG A 109 -1.03 18.55 5.71
CA ARG A 109 -0.26 19.81 5.62
C ARG A 109 0.97 19.81 4.71
N THR A 110 1.26 18.75 3.98
CA THR A 110 2.35 18.76 2.97
C THR A 110 1.87 18.67 1.53
N CYS A 111 0.56 18.60 1.32
CA CYS A 111 -0.08 18.88 0.04
C CYS A 111 -0.53 20.35 -0.06
N GLN A 112 0.35 21.29 0.30
CA GLN A 112 0.33 22.63 -0.29
C GLN A 112 1.65 22.82 -1.03
N GLN A 113 1.53 23.10 -2.33
CA GLN A 113 2.52 23.89 -3.04
C GLN A 113 2.84 25.14 -2.21
N THR A 114 4.07 25.64 -2.33
CA THR A 114 4.53 26.93 -1.79
C THR A 114 3.41 27.90 -1.42
#